data_AF-A0A969F7M1-F1
#
_entry.id   AF-A0A969F7M1-F1
#
_cell.length_a   1.000
_cell.length_b   1.000
_cell.length_c   1.000
_cell.angle_alpha   90.00
_cell.angle_beta   90.00
_cell.angle_gamma   90.00
#
_symmetry.space_group_name_H-M   'P 1'
#
loop_
_entity.id
_entity.type
_entity.pdbx_description
1 polymer ?
#
loop_
_entity_poly.entity_id
_entity_poly.type
_entity_poly.pdbx_seq_one_letter_code
_entity_poly.pdbx_strand_id
1 'polypeptide(L)'
;MRHHPTRSRHGRAGDEIWVATGVYTGVQSHQSITQHLTISQSLTIRGGYTNLFDSPPDPQANPTILDAAGLGRVIVVSENSHVTLIGLQLHNGTAGSHNGGGLYAENATLTISHTTFLHNQAEFGGGLYMLSGHLVLQNSQFSHNSARLGGGGARLYGGTAVLSHNTFLSNTAGLNGGGLSLTAGQSSLQHNQFMNNSVTSTNQGWGGGLHLSSGNATLSSNDFHNNQAHTGGGLRLFQSQATLEANLFTENQATMGGGLSLEADSIVTFTNNVLLDNTAVTAAALQLLHTQDSLAHTTFAGNADGLLVHT
;
A
#
# COMPACT_ATOMS: atom_id res chain seq x y z
N MET A 1 15.59 34.65 7.49
CA MET A 1 16.87 34.24 6.88
C MET A 1 16.54 33.22 5.80
N ARG A 2 16.61 33.63 4.53
CA ARG A 2 16.31 32.76 3.38
C ARG A 2 17.60 32.04 3.00
N HIS A 3 17.66 30.73 3.18
CA HIS A 3 18.66 29.94 2.48
C HIS A 3 18.14 29.65 1.08
N HIS A 4 18.64 30.38 0.09
CA HIS A 4 18.62 29.90 -1.29
C HIS A 4 19.47 28.62 -1.34
N PRO A 5 18.95 27.49 -1.85
CA PRO A 5 19.79 26.34 -2.14
C PRO A 5 20.70 26.77 -3.29
N THR A 6 21.98 26.92 -2.98
CA THR A 6 23.02 26.84 -3.99
C THR A 6 22.83 25.53 -4.75
N ARG A 7 23.11 25.55 -6.05
CA ARG A 7 23.16 24.37 -6.91
C ARG A 7 24.15 23.34 -6.35
N SER A 8 23.76 22.52 -5.36
CA SER A 8 24.43 21.26 -5.10
C SER A 8 23.73 20.21 -5.96
N ARG A 9 24.50 19.56 -6.83
CA ARG A 9 24.00 18.41 -7.60
C ARG A 9 23.73 17.17 -6.73
N HIS A 10 23.94 17.29 -5.42
CA HIS A 10 23.76 16.25 -4.41
C HIS A 10 23.29 16.93 -3.12
N GLY A 11 22.12 16.53 -2.59
CA GLY A 11 21.77 16.82 -1.20
C GLY A 11 22.82 16.25 -0.25
N ARG A 12 22.79 16.67 1.01
CA ARG A 12 23.54 16.11 2.13
C ARG A 12 22.59 15.44 3.10
N ALA A 13 23.13 14.53 3.92
CA ALA A 13 22.36 13.93 5.00
C ALA A 13 21.85 15.01 5.97
N GLY A 14 20.55 15.00 6.25
CA GLY A 14 19.85 16.00 7.07
C GLY A 14 19.20 17.13 6.27
N ASP A 15 19.47 17.25 4.96
CA ASP A 15 18.90 18.33 4.15
C ASP A 15 17.39 18.19 3.96
N GLU A 16 16.71 19.33 3.82
CA GLU A 16 15.35 19.41 3.29
C GLU A 16 15.39 20.04 1.89
N ILE A 17 14.89 19.31 0.90
CA ILE A 17 14.81 19.71 -0.49
C ILE A 17 13.37 20.14 -0.78
N TRP A 18 13.18 21.42 -1.08
CA TRP A 18 11.89 21.97 -1.49
C TRP A 18 11.76 21.92 -3.01
N VAL A 19 10.65 21.39 -3.49
CA VAL A 19 10.41 21.18 -4.92
C VAL A 19 9.19 22.00 -5.34
N ALA A 20 9.38 22.79 -6.39
CA ALA A 20 8.31 23.60 -6.96
C ALA A 20 7.28 22.72 -7.69
N THR A 21 6.16 23.33 -8.05
CA THR A 21 5.17 22.74 -8.93
C THR A 21 5.74 22.49 -10.31
N GLY A 22 5.34 21.38 -10.91
CA GLY A 22 5.76 21.01 -12.26
C GLY A 22 5.79 19.51 -12.45
N VAL A 23 6.06 19.12 -13.70
CA VAL A 23 6.29 17.73 -14.10
C VAL A 23 7.78 17.56 -14.34
N TYR A 24 8.40 16.70 -13.53
CA TYR A 24 9.81 16.36 -13.58
C TYR A 24 9.93 15.00 -14.26
N THR A 25 10.44 14.99 -15.48
CA THR A 25 10.60 13.79 -16.31
C THR A 25 12.06 13.35 -16.42
N GLY A 26 12.27 12.16 -16.99
CA GLY A 26 13.59 11.65 -17.38
C GLY A 26 14.07 10.55 -16.43
N VAL A 27 14.85 9.61 -16.93
CA VAL A 27 15.38 8.49 -16.14
C VAL A 27 16.89 8.35 -16.34
N GLN A 28 17.57 7.77 -15.36
CA GLN A 28 18.98 7.43 -15.40
C GLN A 28 19.15 5.94 -15.11
N SER A 29 20.02 5.28 -15.86
CA SER A 29 20.36 3.87 -15.60
C SER A 29 21.31 3.77 -14.41
N HIS A 30 20.97 2.94 -13.42
CA HIS A 30 21.88 2.59 -12.34
C HIS A 30 21.62 1.14 -11.88
N GLN A 31 22.68 0.33 -11.88
CA GLN A 31 22.64 -1.11 -11.59
C GLN A 31 21.63 -1.90 -12.46
N SER A 32 21.67 -1.67 -13.78
CA SER A 32 20.87 -2.41 -14.79
C SER A 32 19.37 -2.11 -14.83
N ILE A 33 18.88 -1.20 -13.98
CA ILE A 33 17.51 -0.70 -14.01
C ILE A 33 17.56 0.83 -14.14
N THR A 34 16.57 1.37 -14.84
CA THR A 34 16.38 2.81 -15.02
C THR A 34 15.50 3.37 -13.90
N GLN A 35 15.86 4.54 -13.38
CA GLN A 35 15.12 5.24 -12.34
C GLN A 35 15.16 6.75 -12.53
N HIS A 36 14.09 7.44 -12.14
CA HIS A 36 14.03 8.91 -12.17
C HIS A 36 14.89 9.53 -11.06
N LEU A 37 14.80 9.00 -9.83
CA LEU A 37 15.56 9.49 -8.67
C LEU A 37 16.16 8.36 -7.84
N THR A 38 17.44 8.49 -7.48
CA THR A 38 18.11 7.63 -6.48
C THR A 38 18.46 8.46 -5.25
N ILE A 39 17.99 8.04 -4.07
CA ILE A 39 18.24 8.68 -2.79
C ILE A 39 19.10 7.76 -1.93
N SER A 40 20.35 8.16 -1.70
CA SER A 40 21.33 7.37 -0.93
C SER A 40 21.71 7.99 0.40
N GLN A 41 21.00 9.03 0.81
CA GLN A 41 21.26 9.77 2.04
C GLN A 41 19.96 10.01 2.79
N SER A 42 20.08 10.19 4.11
CA SER A 42 18.95 10.57 4.94
C SER A 42 18.56 12.02 4.66
N LEU A 43 17.41 12.27 4.04
CA LEU A 43 16.97 13.63 3.67
C LEU A 43 15.45 13.72 3.63
N THR A 44 14.95 14.95 3.55
CA THR A 44 13.53 15.23 3.30
C THR A 44 13.35 15.81 1.90
N ILE A 45 12.36 15.33 1.14
CA ILE A 45 11.91 15.93 -0.11
C ILE A 45 10.45 16.36 0.06
N ARG A 46 10.18 17.65 -0.19
CA ARG A 46 8.86 18.24 -0.02
C ARG A 46 8.41 18.96 -1.29
N GLY A 47 7.30 18.49 -1.87
CA GLY A 47 6.59 19.16 -2.97
C GLY A 47 5.54 20.16 -2.47
N GLY A 48 4.84 20.79 -3.41
CA GLY A 48 3.74 21.72 -3.12
C GLY A 48 4.12 23.21 -3.16
N TYR A 49 5.33 23.56 -3.60
CA TYR A 49 5.76 24.96 -3.64
C TYR A 49 5.43 25.63 -4.98
N THR A 50 5.20 26.95 -4.96
CA THR A 50 5.21 27.76 -6.18
C THR A 50 6.63 27.86 -6.75
N ASN A 51 6.78 28.33 -7.99
CA ASN A 51 8.10 28.63 -8.58
C ASN A 51 8.86 29.75 -7.85
N LEU A 52 8.17 30.54 -7.01
CA LEU A 52 8.74 31.65 -6.26
C LEU A 52 9.11 31.27 -4.82
N PHE A 53 8.61 30.13 -4.31
CA PHE A 53 8.81 29.69 -2.93
C PHE A 53 8.44 30.76 -1.89
N ASP A 54 7.39 31.53 -2.16
CA ASP A 54 6.92 32.67 -1.39
C ASP A 54 5.70 32.37 -0.51
N SER A 55 5.12 31.18 -0.63
CA SER A 55 4.02 30.68 0.19
C SER A 55 4.36 29.34 0.85
N PRO A 56 3.64 28.96 1.93
CA PRO A 56 3.67 27.59 2.44
C PRO A 56 3.31 26.56 1.35
N PRO A 57 3.78 25.30 1.49
CA PRO A 57 3.51 24.26 0.51
C PRO A 57 2.04 23.84 0.52
N ASP A 58 1.46 23.76 -0.68
CA ASP A 58 0.13 23.23 -0.95
C ASP A 58 0.22 22.23 -2.12
N PRO A 59 0.37 20.93 -1.83
CA PRO A 59 0.50 19.89 -2.86
C PRO A 59 -0.72 19.73 -3.77
N GLN A 60 -1.90 20.22 -3.36
CA GLN A 60 -3.10 20.18 -4.19
C GLN A 60 -3.12 21.35 -5.18
N ALA A 61 -2.81 22.57 -4.71
CA ALA A 61 -2.76 23.75 -5.57
C ALA A 61 -1.51 23.81 -6.46
N ASN A 62 -0.38 23.26 -5.98
CA ASN A 62 0.94 23.35 -6.62
C ASN A 62 1.57 21.95 -6.77
N PRO A 63 1.02 21.08 -7.63
CA PRO A 63 1.44 19.69 -7.71
C PRO A 63 2.90 19.55 -8.14
N THR A 64 3.66 18.73 -7.42
CA THR A 64 5.02 18.31 -7.77
C THR A 64 4.97 16.86 -8.27
N ILE A 65 5.10 16.68 -9.58
CA ILE A 65 4.94 15.38 -10.24
C ILE A 65 6.31 14.85 -10.67
N LEU A 66 6.71 13.70 -10.15
CA LEU A 66 7.85 12.92 -10.60
C LEU A 66 7.32 11.83 -11.55
N ASP A 67 7.58 11.98 -12.85
CA ASP A 67 7.03 11.12 -13.89
C ASP A 67 8.13 10.35 -14.61
N ALA A 68 8.15 9.03 -14.40
CA ALA A 68 9.11 8.15 -15.06
C ALA A 68 8.70 7.77 -16.49
N ALA A 69 7.51 8.16 -16.95
CA ALA A 69 6.99 7.97 -18.30
C ALA A 69 7.04 6.50 -18.81
N GLY A 70 6.93 5.53 -17.90
CA GLY A 70 7.06 4.10 -18.23
C GLY A 70 8.48 3.67 -18.62
N LEU A 71 9.49 4.49 -18.31
CA LEU A 71 10.88 4.24 -18.70
C LEU A 71 11.74 3.71 -17.56
N GLY A 72 11.21 3.55 -16.35
CA GLY A 72 11.95 3.10 -15.17
C GLY A 72 11.15 3.32 -13.89
N ARG A 73 11.77 3.07 -12.72
CA ARG A 73 11.17 3.40 -11.43
C ARG A 73 11.08 4.91 -11.22
N VAL A 74 10.17 5.39 -10.39
CA VAL A 74 10.19 6.81 -10.01
C VAL A 74 11.27 7.08 -8.96
N ILE A 75 11.26 6.37 -7.84
CA ILE A 75 12.24 6.56 -6.75
C ILE A 75 12.88 5.23 -6.35
N VAL A 76 14.19 5.25 -6.14
CA VAL A 76 14.94 4.21 -5.45
C VAL A 76 15.56 4.80 -4.19
N VAL A 77 15.32 4.19 -3.04
CA VAL A 77 15.97 4.55 -1.77
C VAL A 77 17.00 3.47 -1.42
N SER A 78 18.25 3.89 -1.22
CA SER A 78 19.34 2.99 -0.84
C SER A 78 19.21 2.53 0.60
N GLU A 79 19.77 1.36 0.87
CA GLU A 79 19.83 0.77 2.21
C GLU A 79 20.40 1.72 3.26
N ASN A 80 19.96 1.55 4.50
CA ASN A 80 20.36 2.31 5.69
C ASN A 80 20.09 3.83 5.62
N SER A 81 19.26 4.28 4.68
CA SER A 81 18.84 5.68 4.55
C SER A 81 17.58 5.98 5.37
N HIS A 82 17.47 7.21 5.88
CA HIS A 82 16.26 7.72 6.54
C HIS A 82 15.63 8.82 5.70
N VAL A 83 14.65 8.47 4.88
CA VAL A 83 14.10 9.37 3.86
C VAL A 83 12.68 9.78 4.22
N THR A 84 12.41 11.09 4.15
CA THR A 84 11.07 11.64 4.30
C THR A 84 10.57 12.22 2.97
N LEU A 85 9.40 11.78 2.52
CA LEU A 85 8.77 12.25 1.27
C LEU A 85 7.41 12.87 1.59
N ILE A 86 7.20 14.12 1.16
CA ILE A 86 5.98 14.87 1.51
C ILE A 86 5.43 15.59 0.28
N GLY A 87 4.14 15.45 0.02
CA GLY A 87 3.47 16.29 -1.00
C GLY A 87 3.91 16.02 -2.43
N LEU A 88 4.33 14.79 -2.75
CA LEU A 88 4.81 14.41 -4.08
C LEU A 88 3.75 13.59 -4.83
N GLN A 89 3.87 13.55 -6.15
CA GLN A 89 3.11 12.63 -7.01
C GLN A 89 4.09 11.79 -7.81
N LEU A 90 4.07 10.46 -7.64
CA LEU A 90 4.96 9.49 -8.27
C LEU A 90 4.18 8.76 -9.36
N HIS A 91 4.46 9.12 -10.61
CA HIS A 91 3.67 8.73 -11.78
C HIS A 91 4.42 7.80 -12.72
N ASN A 92 3.67 6.86 -13.29
CA ASN A 92 4.07 6.05 -14.45
C ASN A 92 5.43 5.36 -14.27
N GLY A 93 5.78 4.96 -13.06
CA GLY A 93 6.94 4.14 -12.78
C GLY A 93 6.75 2.72 -13.28
N THR A 94 7.75 2.13 -13.93
CA THR A 94 7.75 0.70 -14.27
C THR A 94 9.07 0.04 -13.91
N ALA A 95 8.99 -1.08 -13.21
CA ALA A 95 10.14 -1.90 -12.86
C ALA A 95 10.25 -3.19 -13.73
N GLY A 96 9.34 -3.40 -14.68
CA GLY A 96 9.30 -4.61 -15.50
C GLY A 96 9.17 -5.88 -14.65
N SER A 97 10.14 -6.79 -14.77
CA SER A 97 10.26 -7.99 -13.93
C SER A 97 10.95 -7.75 -12.58
N HIS A 98 11.05 -6.50 -12.14
CA HIS A 98 11.60 -6.14 -10.83
C HIS A 98 10.53 -5.46 -9.98
N ASN A 99 10.89 -5.10 -8.75
CA ASN A 99 9.97 -4.60 -7.74
C ASN A 99 9.95 -3.08 -7.63
N GLY A 100 8.85 -2.50 -7.13
CA GLY A 100 8.74 -1.09 -6.75
C GLY A 100 8.69 -0.14 -7.94
N GLY A 101 7.57 -0.12 -8.66
CA GLY A 101 7.42 0.73 -9.85
C GLY A 101 7.50 2.21 -9.50
N GLY A 102 6.69 2.65 -8.54
CA GLY A 102 6.74 4.02 -8.03
C GLY A 102 7.95 4.22 -7.11
N LEU A 103 8.06 3.40 -6.07
CA LEU A 103 9.15 3.46 -5.11
C LEU A 103 9.67 2.08 -4.76
N TYR A 104 11.00 1.92 -4.80
CA TYR A 104 11.70 0.76 -4.25
C TYR A 104 12.55 1.18 -3.05
N ALA A 105 12.46 0.43 -1.96
CA ALA A 105 13.35 0.55 -0.81
C ALA A 105 13.68 -0.80 -0.19
N GLU A 106 14.88 -0.91 0.35
CA GLU A 106 15.36 -2.08 1.08
C GLU A 106 16.18 -1.63 2.28
N ASN A 107 16.02 -2.28 3.44
CA ASN A 107 16.78 -1.99 4.68
C ASN A 107 16.80 -0.49 5.03
N ALA A 108 15.69 0.23 4.81
CA ALA A 108 15.60 1.68 4.96
C ALA A 108 14.45 2.10 5.87
N THR A 109 14.53 3.34 6.38
CA THR A 109 13.47 4.00 7.13
C THR A 109 12.81 5.04 6.23
N LEU A 110 11.52 4.87 5.96
CA LEU A 110 10.73 5.82 5.15
C LEU A 110 9.63 6.46 5.99
N THR A 111 9.50 7.77 5.86
CA THR A 111 8.31 8.52 6.30
C THR A 111 7.68 9.19 5.08
N ILE A 112 6.48 8.77 4.70
CA ILE A 112 5.78 9.25 3.50
C ILE A 112 4.47 9.87 3.92
N SER A 113 4.22 11.12 3.51
CA SER A 113 2.93 11.75 3.75
C SER A 113 2.42 12.60 2.61
N HIS A 114 1.10 12.74 2.49
CA HIS A 114 0.45 13.58 1.47
C HIS A 114 0.98 13.29 0.06
N THR A 115 1.33 12.03 -0.21
CA THR A 115 1.99 11.60 -1.44
C THR A 115 1.04 10.72 -2.23
N THR A 116 1.03 10.89 -3.56
CA THR A 116 0.22 10.08 -4.48
C THR A 116 1.12 9.17 -5.30
N PHE A 117 0.77 7.88 -5.39
CA PHE A 117 1.36 6.90 -6.28
C PHE A 117 0.33 6.55 -7.35
N LEU A 118 0.59 6.90 -8.60
CA LEU A 118 -0.37 6.78 -9.70
C LEU A 118 0.22 6.02 -10.89
N HIS A 119 -0.53 5.03 -11.40
CA HIS A 119 -0.20 4.30 -12.63
C HIS A 119 1.18 3.63 -12.65
N ASN A 120 1.68 3.25 -11.48
CA ASN A 120 2.96 2.56 -11.36
C ASN A 120 2.80 1.03 -11.49
N GLN A 121 3.81 0.38 -12.06
CA GLN A 121 3.75 -1.03 -12.46
C GLN A 121 5.03 -1.78 -12.07
N ALA A 122 4.91 -3.01 -11.55
CA ALA A 122 6.06 -3.83 -11.16
C ALA A 122 5.74 -5.33 -11.14
N GLU A 123 6.75 -6.18 -10.88
CA GLU A 123 6.50 -7.57 -10.50
C GLU A 123 5.81 -7.64 -9.14
N PHE A 124 6.36 -6.93 -8.17
CA PHE A 124 5.78 -6.73 -6.84
C PHE A 124 5.81 -5.26 -6.43
N GLY A 125 4.76 -4.80 -5.75
CA GLY A 125 4.66 -3.42 -5.27
C GLY A 125 4.60 -2.42 -6.42
N GLY A 126 3.45 -2.35 -7.11
CA GLY A 126 3.28 -1.47 -8.26
C GLY A 126 3.61 -0.02 -7.89
N GLY A 127 2.92 0.53 -6.89
CA GLY A 127 3.21 1.84 -6.31
C GLY A 127 4.46 1.83 -5.42
N LEU A 128 4.52 0.94 -4.43
CA LEU A 128 5.64 0.87 -3.49
C LEU A 128 6.03 -0.58 -3.18
N TYR A 129 7.33 -0.85 -3.19
CA TYR A 129 7.90 -2.08 -2.64
C TYR A 129 8.91 -1.74 -1.54
N MET A 130 8.73 -2.34 -0.36
CA MET A 130 9.71 -2.30 0.73
C MET A 130 10.09 -3.72 1.15
N LEU A 131 11.38 -4.03 1.10
CA LEU A 131 11.96 -5.25 1.66
C LEU A 131 12.72 -4.91 2.93
N SER A 132 12.29 -5.45 4.06
CA SER A 132 12.92 -5.31 5.38
C SER A 132 13.18 -3.84 5.73
N GLY A 133 12.32 -3.18 6.50
CA GLY A 133 12.53 -1.77 6.82
C GLY A 133 11.51 -1.23 7.80
N HIS A 134 11.50 0.09 7.97
CA HIS A 134 10.51 0.78 8.79
C HIS A 134 9.76 1.80 7.93
N LEU A 135 8.46 1.58 7.72
CA LEU A 135 7.60 2.50 6.97
C LEU A 135 6.61 3.21 7.89
N VAL A 136 6.59 4.53 7.82
CA VAL A 136 5.46 5.36 8.26
C VAL A 136 4.82 5.96 7.02
N LEU A 137 3.56 5.63 6.77
CA LEU A 137 2.81 6.07 5.59
C LEU A 137 1.49 6.71 6.04
N GLN A 138 1.31 7.99 5.75
CA GLN A 138 0.20 8.77 6.28
C GLN A 138 -0.46 9.66 5.24
N ASN A 139 -1.79 9.77 5.25
CA ASN A 139 -2.52 10.73 4.39
C ASN A 139 -2.11 10.64 2.91
N SER A 140 -1.81 9.43 2.42
CA SER A 140 -1.27 9.19 1.09
C SER A 140 -2.22 8.34 0.26
N GLN A 141 -2.10 8.43 -1.06
CA GLN A 141 -2.98 7.72 -1.99
C GLN A 141 -2.18 6.82 -2.93
N PHE A 142 -2.64 5.59 -3.10
CA PHE A 142 -2.18 4.64 -4.11
C PHE A 142 -3.34 4.39 -5.05
N SER A 143 -3.25 4.86 -6.29
CA SER A 143 -4.31 4.66 -7.26
C SER A 143 -3.85 4.11 -8.60
N HIS A 144 -4.64 3.19 -9.14
CA HIS A 144 -4.41 2.60 -10.47
C HIS A 144 -3.00 2.01 -10.66
N ASN A 145 -2.37 1.54 -9.57
CA ASN A 145 -1.09 0.85 -9.65
C ASN A 145 -1.33 -0.64 -9.89
N SER A 146 -0.39 -1.30 -10.57
CA SER A 146 -0.50 -2.72 -10.88
C SER A 146 0.76 -3.50 -10.53
N ALA A 147 0.57 -4.74 -10.07
CA ALA A 147 1.66 -5.68 -9.84
C ALA A 147 1.37 -7.02 -10.52
N ARG A 148 2.37 -7.59 -11.20
CA ARG A 148 2.20 -8.90 -11.86
C ARG A 148 1.91 -10.02 -10.86
N LEU A 149 2.48 -9.94 -9.66
CA LEU A 149 2.32 -10.97 -8.64
C LEU A 149 1.60 -10.45 -7.40
N GLY A 150 2.13 -9.44 -6.70
CA GLY A 150 1.45 -8.98 -5.48
C GLY A 150 1.74 -7.56 -5.04
N GLY A 151 0.77 -6.97 -4.33
CA GLY A 151 0.80 -5.60 -3.87
C GLY A 151 0.64 -4.63 -5.03
N GLY A 152 -0.55 -4.58 -5.63
CA GLY A 152 -0.83 -3.68 -6.75
C GLY A 152 -0.54 -2.23 -6.36
N GLY A 153 -1.09 -1.77 -5.24
CA GLY A 153 -0.72 -0.51 -4.61
C GLY A 153 0.65 -0.59 -3.94
N ALA A 154 0.80 -1.45 -2.93
CA ALA A 154 2.07 -1.64 -2.24
C ALA A 154 2.31 -3.08 -1.77
N ARG A 155 3.59 -3.46 -1.69
CA ARG A 155 4.03 -4.69 -1.02
C ARG A 155 5.08 -4.38 0.04
N LEU A 156 4.83 -4.83 1.26
CA LEU A 156 5.77 -4.76 2.37
C LEU A 156 6.16 -6.19 2.77
N TYR A 157 7.44 -6.50 2.63
CA TYR A 157 7.98 -7.82 2.92
C TYR A 157 9.00 -7.70 4.06
N GLY A 158 8.69 -8.26 5.22
CA GLY A 158 9.48 -8.08 6.44
C GLY A 158 9.32 -6.69 7.05
N GLY A 159 10.05 -6.45 8.14
CA GLY A 159 10.12 -5.15 8.79
C GLY A 159 8.86 -4.73 9.54
N THR A 160 8.73 -3.43 9.77
CA THR A 160 7.60 -2.80 10.48
C THR A 160 6.94 -1.72 9.64
N ALA A 161 5.63 -1.58 9.78
CA ALA A 161 4.87 -0.57 9.05
C ALA A 161 3.75 0.04 9.88
N VAL A 162 3.61 1.36 9.82
CA VAL A 162 2.50 2.13 10.41
C VAL A 162 1.82 2.91 9.29
N LEU A 163 0.59 2.51 8.97
CA LEU A 163 -0.21 3.08 7.90
C LEU A 163 -1.44 3.75 8.50
N SER A 164 -1.59 5.05 8.31
CA SER A 164 -2.82 5.73 8.73
C SER A 164 -3.39 6.72 7.74
N HIS A 165 -4.73 6.75 7.64
CA HIS A 165 -5.45 7.70 6.77
C HIS A 165 -5.02 7.62 5.30
N ASN A 166 -4.64 6.44 4.82
CA ASN A 166 -4.27 6.24 3.41
C ASN A 166 -5.43 5.69 2.61
N THR A 167 -5.43 5.96 1.31
CA THR A 167 -6.40 5.41 0.36
C THR A 167 -5.68 4.54 -0.67
N PHE A 168 -6.05 3.27 -0.74
CA PHE A 168 -5.68 2.34 -1.81
C PHE A 168 -6.90 2.18 -2.71
N LEU A 169 -6.85 2.76 -3.90
CA LEU A 169 -7.98 2.86 -4.82
C LEU A 169 -7.69 2.23 -6.18
N SER A 170 -8.51 1.28 -6.60
CA SER A 170 -8.46 0.72 -7.98
C SER A 170 -7.08 0.17 -8.35
N ASN A 171 -6.37 -0.43 -7.39
CA ASN A 171 -5.10 -1.10 -7.66
C ASN A 171 -5.34 -2.57 -7.98
N THR A 172 -4.46 -3.15 -8.80
CA THR A 172 -4.63 -4.52 -9.30
C THR A 172 -3.38 -5.36 -9.09
N ALA A 173 -3.54 -6.58 -8.59
CA ALA A 173 -2.46 -7.56 -8.51
C ALA A 173 -2.81 -8.85 -9.27
N GLY A 174 -1.80 -9.57 -9.75
CA GLY A 174 -2.04 -10.88 -10.37
C GLY A 174 -2.46 -11.95 -9.37
N LEU A 175 -1.80 -12.03 -8.21
CA LEU A 175 -2.01 -13.08 -7.22
C LEU A 175 -2.43 -12.57 -5.85
N ASN A 176 -1.78 -11.55 -5.29
CA ASN A 176 -1.92 -11.26 -3.85
C ASN A 176 -2.04 -9.77 -3.56
N GLY A 177 -3.04 -9.34 -2.80
CA GLY A 177 -3.14 -7.97 -2.31
C GLY A 177 -3.30 -6.98 -3.45
N GLY A 178 -4.50 -6.84 -4.00
CA GLY A 178 -4.79 -5.85 -5.05
C GLY A 178 -4.38 -4.45 -4.59
N GLY A 179 -4.81 -4.06 -3.38
CA GLY A 179 -4.40 -2.81 -2.73
C GLY A 179 -3.04 -2.95 -2.06
N LEU A 180 -2.94 -3.84 -1.06
CA LEU A 180 -1.77 -3.99 -0.21
C LEU A 180 -1.46 -5.47 0.06
N SER A 181 -0.18 -5.83 0.00
CA SER A 181 0.32 -7.15 0.40
C SER A 181 1.35 -6.99 1.51
N LEU A 182 1.08 -7.61 2.66
CA LEU A 182 1.92 -7.63 3.84
C LEU A 182 2.43 -9.05 4.06
N THR A 183 3.74 -9.24 4.17
CA THR A 183 4.32 -10.58 4.35
C THR A 183 5.45 -10.55 5.36
N ALA A 184 5.47 -11.50 6.31
CA ALA A 184 6.59 -11.71 7.23
C ALA A 184 7.00 -10.49 8.10
N GLY A 185 6.11 -9.52 8.28
CA GLY A 185 6.37 -8.27 9.00
C GLY A 185 5.42 -8.03 10.17
N GLN A 186 5.56 -6.87 10.81
CA GLN A 186 4.63 -6.36 11.82
C GLN A 186 3.99 -5.08 11.30
N SER A 187 2.66 -4.94 11.39
CA SER A 187 2.00 -3.77 10.82
C SER A 187 0.86 -3.23 11.69
N SER A 188 0.70 -1.91 11.70
CA SER A 188 -0.44 -1.22 12.29
C SER A 188 -1.13 -0.40 11.22
N LEU A 189 -2.40 -0.69 10.96
CA LEU A 189 -3.22 -0.05 9.93
C LEU A 189 -4.43 0.61 10.62
N GLN A 190 -4.50 1.93 10.59
CA GLN A 190 -5.58 2.68 11.22
C GLN A 190 -6.24 3.67 10.25
N HIS A 191 -7.57 3.69 10.16
CA HIS A 191 -8.30 4.66 9.32
C HIS A 191 -7.90 4.65 7.83
N ASN A 192 -7.48 3.51 7.29
CA ASN A 192 -7.18 3.39 5.87
C ASN A 192 -8.42 2.95 5.08
N GLN A 193 -8.47 3.33 3.82
CA GLN A 193 -9.51 2.95 2.87
C GLN A 193 -8.91 2.06 1.77
N PHE A 194 -9.54 0.92 1.52
CA PHE A 194 -9.23 -0.01 0.45
C PHE A 194 -10.47 -0.11 -0.44
N MET A 195 -10.44 0.55 -1.59
CA MET A 195 -11.60 0.69 -2.46
C MET A 195 -11.31 0.16 -3.86
N ASN A 196 -12.21 -0.67 -4.40
CA ASN A 196 -12.15 -1.15 -5.78
C ASN A 196 -10.85 -1.86 -6.15
N ASN A 197 -10.10 -2.41 -5.18
CA ASN A 197 -8.87 -3.13 -5.49
C ASN A 197 -9.19 -4.56 -5.88
N SER A 198 -8.40 -5.13 -6.79
CA SER A 198 -8.71 -6.43 -7.36
C SER A 198 -7.49 -7.32 -7.50
N VAL A 199 -7.72 -8.62 -7.40
CA VAL A 199 -6.80 -9.65 -7.86
C VAL A 199 -7.36 -10.33 -9.10
N THR A 200 -6.54 -10.50 -10.14
CA THR A 200 -7.00 -11.04 -11.43
C THR A 200 -6.98 -12.56 -11.53
N SER A 201 -6.15 -13.25 -10.73
CA SER A 201 -6.16 -14.71 -10.68
C SER A 201 -7.48 -15.25 -10.13
N THR A 202 -8.15 -16.07 -10.93
CA THR A 202 -9.46 -16.66 -10.59
C THR A 202 -9.37 -17.93 -9.75
N ASN A 203 -8.17 -18.48 -9.54
CA ASN A 203 -7.96 -19.77 -8.85
C ASN A 203 -6.99 -19.66 -7.67
N GLN A 204 -6.15 -18.63 -7.64
CA GLN A 204 -5.10 -18.42 -6.62
C GLN A 204 -4.98 -16.94 -6.26
N GLY A 205 -6.09 -16.20 -6.38
CA GLY A 205 -6.13 -14.78 -6.10
C GLY A 205 -6.52 -14.48 -4.64
N TRP A 206 -5.65 -13.82 -3.89
CA TRP A 206 -5.75 -13.70 -2.44
C TRP A 206 -5.79 -12.24 -1.99
N GLY A 207 -6.82 -11.84 -1.25
CA GLY A 207 -6.90 -10.52 -0.64
C GLY A 207 -7.08 -9.40 -1.67
N GLY A 208 -8.31 -9.08 -2.06
CA GLY A 208 -8.58 -8.04 -3.07
C GLY A 208 -8.12 -6.67 -2.58
N GLY A 209 -8.56 -6.29 -1.38
CA GLY A 209 -8.08 -5.09 -0.69
C GLY A 209 -6.70 -5.32 -0.07
N LEU A 210 -6.63 -6.29 0.84
CA LEU A 210 -5.43 -6.59 1.62
C LEU A 210 -5.17 -8.09 1.71
N HIS A 211 -3.91 -8.48 1.52
CA HIS A 211 -3.40 -9.82 1.83
C HIS A 211 -2.34 -9.73 2.92
N LEU A 212 -2.53 -10.46 4.03
CA LEU A 212 -1.54 -10.63 5.09
C LEU A 212 -1.11 -12.10 5.18
N SER A 213 0.20 -12.34 5.17
CA SER A 213 0.78 -13.68 5.25
C SER A 213 1.96 -13.74 6.22
N SER A 214 1.97 -14.75 7.10
CA SER A 214 3.12 -15.06 7.97
C SER A 214 3.60 -13.87 8.82
N GLY A 215 2.72 -12.94 9.16
CA GLY A 215 3.05 -11.71 9.89
C GLY A 215 1.98 -11.37 10.92
N ASN A 216 2.24 -10.32 11.72
CA ASN A 216 1.26 -9.84 12.68
C ASN A 216 0.75 -8.46 12.27
N ALA A 217 -0.55 -8.22 12.46
CA ALA A 217 -1.11 -6.90 12.20
C ALA A 217 -2.21 -6.48 13.18
N THR A 218 -2.25 -5.19 13.49
CA THR A 218 -3.41 -4.55 14.11
C THR A 218 -4.11 -3.71 13.06
N LEU A 219 -5.38 -3.99 12.79
CA LEU A 219 -6.20 -3.24 11.86
C LEU A 219 -7.36 -2.63 12.65
N SER A 220 -7.38 -1.31 12.76
CA SER A 220 -8.43 -0.59 13.46
C SER A 220 -9.11 0.46 12.59
N SER A 221 -10.44 0.48 12.59
CA SER A 221 -11.23 1.52 11.91
C SER A 221 -10.90 1.68 10.41
N ASN A 222 -10.55 0.60 9.72
CA ASN A 222 -10.32 0.62 8.28
C ASN A 222 -11.61 0.30 7.52
N ASP A 223 -11.67 0.78 6.28
CA ASP A 223 -12.79 0.56 5.37
C ASP A 223 -12.32 -0.24 4.15
N PHE A 224 -12.92 -1.40 3.94
CA PHE A 224 -12.72 -2.27 2.79
C PHE A 224 -14.01 -2.29 1.97
N HIS A 225 -13.99 -1.59 0.84
CA HIS A 225 -15.17 -1.40 0.01
C HIS A 225 -14.96 -1.92 -1.43
N ASN A 226 -15.87 -2.78 -1.88
CA ASN A 226 -15.94 -3.26 -3.27
C ASN A 226 -14.61 -3.82 -3.80
N ASN A 227 -13.87 -4.55 -2.96
CA ASN A 227 -12.65 -5.22 -3.39
C ASN A 227 -12.95 -6.64 -3.88
N GLN A 228 -12.14 -7.13 -4.82
CA GLN A 228 -12.38 -8.40 -5.51
C GLN A 228 -11.18 -9.36 -5.47
N ALA A 229 -11.40 -10.62 -5.14
CA ALA A 229 -10.38 -11.67 -5.23
C ALA A 229 -11.00 -13.06 -5.48
N HIS A 230 -10.17 -14.10 -5.61
CA HIS A 230 -10.67 -15.47 -5.51
C HIS A 230 -10.99 -15.82 -4.05
N THR A 231 -10.11 -15.46 -3.11
CA THR A 231 -10.29 -15.71 -1.67
C THR A 231 -10.01 -14.44 -0.87
N GLY A 232 -10.94 -14.05 0.00
CA GLY A 232 -10.84 -12.83 0.80
C GLY A 232 -10.96 -11.57 -0.05
N GLY A 233 -12.19 -11.20 -0.45
CA GLY A 233 -12.40 -10.03 -1.32
C GLY A 233 -11.89 -8.75 -0.68
N GLY A 234 -12.31 -8.46 0.56
CA GLY A 234 -11.78 -7.34 1.34
C GLY A 234 -10.39 -7.65 1.90
N LEU A 235 -10.28 -8.71 2.69
CA LEU A 235 -9.05 -9.11 3.37
C LEU A 235 -8.87 -10.64 3.34
N ARG A 236 -7.63 -11.09 3.17
CA ARG A 236 -7.22 -12.48 3.47
C ARG A 236 -6.07 -12.52 4.47
N LEU A 237 -6.20 -13.37 5.48
CA LEU A 237 -5.20 -13.70 6.49
C LEU A 237 -4.75 -15.16 6.34
N PHE A 238 -3.45 -15.38 6.23
CA PHE A 238 -2.87 -16.72 6.09
C PHE A 238 -1.68 -16.89 7.02
N GLN A 239 -1.71 -17.90 7.89
CA GLN A 239 -0.66 -18.16 8.88
C GLN A 239 -0.25 -16.89 9.65
N SER A 240 -1.22 -16.06 10.04
CA SER A 240 -0.98 -14.71 10.57
C SER A 240 -1.69 -14.49 11.89
N GLN A 241 -1.18 -13.59 12.71
CA GLN A 241 -1.86 -13.13 13.91
C GLN A 241 -2.43 -11.74 13.68
N ALA A 242 -3.70 -11.51 13.96
CA ALA A 242 -4.28 -10.19 13.76
C ALA A 242 -5.27 -9.78 14.84
N THR A 243 -5.28 -8.48 15.14
CA THR A 243 -6.38 -7.84 15.87
C THR A 243 -7.16 -7.00 14.88
N LEU A 244 -8.45 -7.31 14.72
CA LEU A 244 -9.38 -6.59 13.86
C LEU A 244 -10.39 -5.87 14.76
N GLU A 245 -10.29 -4.55 14.82
CA GLU A 245 -11.17 -3.71 15.65
C GLU A 245 -11.91 -2.67 14.83
N ALA A 246 -13.24 -2.62 14.94
CA ALA A 246 -14.05 -1.56 14.34
C ALA A 246 -13.84 -1.36 12.82
N ASN A 247 -13.48 -2.41 12.08
CA ASN A 247 -13.32 -2.33 10.63
C ASN A 247 -14.65 -2.55 9.92
N LEU A 248 -14.80 -1.92 8.75
CA LEU A 248 -15.94 -2.04 7.87
C LEU A 248 -15.55 -2.81 6.61
N PHE A 249 -16.31 -3.86 6.29
CA PHE A 249 -16.16 -4.63 5.06
C PHE A 249 -17.48 -4.57 4.29
N THR A 250 -17.53 -3.78 3.22
CA THR A 250 -18.72 -3.53 2.43
C THR A 250 -18.57 -3.97 0.98
N GLU A 251 -19.58 -4.64 0.44
CA GLU A 251 -19.68 -4.94 -1.01
C GLU A 251 -18.49 -5.68 -1.62
N ASN A 252 -17.66 -6.33 -0.79
CA ASN A 252 -16.51 -7.06 -1.29
C ASN A 252 -16.96 -8.39 -1.92
N GLN A 253 -16.22 -8.82 -2.94
CA GLN A 253 -16.60 -9.93 -3.81
C GLN A 253 -15.49 -10.97 -3.84
N ALA A 254 -15.83 -12.23 -3.60
CA ALA A 254 -14.87 -13.33 -3.75
C ALA A 254 -15.51 -14.62 -4.29
N THR A 255 -14.69 -15.61 -4.62
CA THR A 255 -15.21 -16.98 -4.69
C THR A 255 -15.39 -17.55 -3.28
N MET A 256 -14.46 -17.25 -2.37
CA MET A 256 -14.47 -17.71 -0.98
C MET A 256 -14.17 -16.55 -0.02
N GLY A 257 -15.03 -16.28 0.97
CA GLY A 257 -14.78 -15.21 1.94
C GLY A 257 -14.89 -13.83 1.30
N GLY A 258 -16.10 -13.38 0.94
CA GLY A 258 -16.32 -12.11 0.22
C GLY A 258 -15.74 -10.91 0.99
N GLY A 259 -16.16 -10.72 2.24
CA GLY A 259 -15.56 -9.72 3.13
C GLY A 259 -14.16 -10.13 3.58
N LEU A 260 -14.06 -11.31 4.21
CA LEU A 260 -12.85 -11.76 4.91
C LEU A 260 -12.64 -13.28 4.79
N SER A 261 -11.38 -13.70 4.61
CA SER A 261 -10.96 -15.10 4.76
C SER A 261 -9.79 -15.22 5.76
N LEU A 262 -9.92 -16.15 6.72
CA LEU A 262 -8.90 -16.52 7.70
C LEU A 262 -8.52 -17.98 7.53
N GLU A 263 -7.23 -18.26 7.37
CA GLU A 263 -6.76 -19.60 7.00
C GLU A 263 -5.46 -20.01 7.73
N ALA A 264 -5.28 -21.33 7.86
CA ALA A 264 -4.03 -22.00 8.21
C ALA A 264 -3.44 -21.54 9.55
N ASP A 265 -4.15 -21.86 10.63
CA ASP A 265 -3.77 -21.59 12.03
C ASP A 265 -3.58 -20.10 12.32
N SER A 266 -4.28 -19.24 11.56
CA SER A 266 -4.36 -17.82 11.89
C SER A 266 -5.05 -17.64 13.25
N ILE A 267 -4.54 -16.70 14.04
CA ILE A 267 -5.07 -16.36 15.37
C ILE A 267 -5.60 -14.94 15.29
N VAL A 268 -6.93 -14.78 15.37
CA VAL A 268 -7.54 -13.47 15.17
C VAL A 268 -8.50 -13.09 16.29
N THR A 269 -8.31 -11.88 16.81
CA THR A 269 -9.27 -11.26 17.72
C THR A 269 -10.13 -10.27 16.95
N PHE A 270 -11.45 -10.47 16.98
CA PHE A 270 -12.43 -9.60 16.37
C PHE A 270 -13.23 -8.86 17.42
N THR A 271 -13.24 -7.54 17.32
CA THR A 271 -14.08 -6.70 18.15
C THR A 271 -14.75 -5.62 17.31
N ASN A 272 -16.07 -5.48 17.39
CA ASN A 272 -16.83 -4.37 16.77
C ASN A 272 -16.71 -4.24 15.25
N ASN A 273 -16.39 -5.31 14.51
CA ASN A 273 -16.32 -5.23 13.04
C ASN A 273 -17.71 -5.30 12.41
N VAL A 274 -17.85 -4.74 11.21
CA VAL A 274 -19.10 -4.76 10.44
C VAL A 274 -18.85 -5.34 9.06
N LEU A 275 -19.59 -6.38 8.69
CA LEU A 275 -19.53 -7.02 7.37
C LEU A 275 -20.91 -6.91 6.72
N LEU A 276 -21.00 -6.05 5.71
CA LEU A 276 -22.24 -5.65 5.06
C LEU A 276 -22.20 -5.91 3.55
N ASP A 277 -23.26 -6.52 3.01
CA ASP A 277 -23.50 -6.65 1.56
C ASP A 277 -22.35 -7.29 0.76
N ASN A 278 -21.51 -8.10 1.41
CA ASN A 278 -20.45 -8.84 0.71
C ASN A 278 -21.04 -10.04 -0.05
N THR A 279 -20.38 -10.45 -1.11
CA THR A 279 -20.82 -11.55 -1.99
C THR A 279 -19.70 -12.57 -2.18
N ALA A 280 -20.04 -13.85 -2.10
CA ALA A 280 -19.16 -14.92 -2.53
C ALA A 280 -19.94 -16.18 -2.88
N VAL A 281 -19.32 -17.08 -3.65
CA VAL A 281 -19.87 -18.43 -3.90
C VAL A 281 -19.93 -19.23 -2.60
N THR A 282 -18.91 -19.08 -1.76
CA THR A 282 -18.84 -19.69 -0.44
C THR A 282 -18.46 -18.64 0.59
N ALA A 283 -19.23 -18.54 1.67
CA ALA A 283 -18.91 -17.67 2.81
C ALA A 283 -18.85 -16.18 2.45
N ALA A 284 -19.98 -15.55 2.11
CA ALA A 284 -19.95 -14.19 1.55
C ALA A 284 -19.40 -13.16 2.54
N ALA A 285 -19.74 -13.28 3.83
CA ALA A 285 -19.17 -12.39 4.84
C ALA A 285 -17.76 -12.81 5.27
N LEU A 286 -17.65 -13.99 5.87
CA LEU A 286 -16.46 -14.44 6.58
C LEU A 286 -16.26 -15.95 6.41
N GLN A 287 -15.04 -16.32 6.05
CA GLN A 287 -14.55 -17.69 6.02
C GLN A 287 -13.50 -17.92 7.12
N LEU A 288 -13.69 -18.98 7.92
CA LEU A 288 -12.73 -19.45 8.93
C LEU A 288 -12.32 -20.88 8.60
N LEU A 289 -11.01 -21.12 8.37
CA LEU A 289 -10.45 -22.44 8.03
C LEU A 289 -9.23 -22.75 8.90
N HIS A 290 -9.41 -23.67 9.86
CA HIS A 290 -8.37 -24.09 10.81
C HIS A 290 -7.80 -22.90 11.58
N THR A 291 -8.63 -22.17 12.31
CA THR A 291 -8.23 -20.93 12.99
C THR A 291 -8.62 -20.95 14.46
N GLN A 292 -7.92 -20.15 15.27
CA GLN A 292 -8.26 -19.93 16.68
C GLN A 292 -8.74 -18.49 16.83
N ASP A 293 -10.05 -18.28 16.77
CA ASP A 293 -10.62 -16.94 16.72
C ASP A 293 -11.55 -16.65 17.89
N SER A 294 -11.55 -15.38 18.30
CA SER A 294 -12.52 -14.83 19.24
C SER A 294 -13.34 -13.76 18.51
N LEU A 295 -14.65 -13.97 18.41
CA LEU A 295 -15.58 -13.04 17.77
C LEU A 295 -16.45 -12.36 18.82
N ALA A 296 -16.24 -11.06 19.03
CA ALA A 296 -17.02 -10.24 19.95
C ALA A 296 -17.64 -9.03 19.22
N HIS A 297 -18.94 -8.80 19.44
CA HIS A 297 -19.65 -7.61 18.96
C HIS A 297 -19.54 -7.34 17.44
N THR A 298 -19.39 -8.39 16.63
CA THR A 298 -19.30 -8.28 15.16
C THR A 298 -20.70 -8.32 14.53
N THR A 299 -20.98 -7.40 13.61
CA THR A 299 -22.25 -7.30 12.89
C THR A 299 -22.14 -7.88 11.48
N PHE A 300 -23.11 -8.70 11.09
CA PHE A 300 -23.24 -9.27 9.74
C PHE A 300 -24.61 -8.90 9.17
N ALA A 301 -24.67 -8.26 8.01
CA ALA A 301 -25.94 -7.87 7.38
C ALA A 301 -25.85 -7.94 5.84
N GLY A 302 -26.94 -8.34 5.18
CA GLY A 302 -27.11 -8.25 3.72
C GLY A 302 -26.14 -9.06 2.83
N ASN A 303 -25.27 -9.89 3.42
CA ASN A 303 -24.34 -10.73 2.66
C ASN A 303 -25.08 -11.85 1.90
N ALA A 304 -24.77 -12.03 0.60
CA ALA A 304 -25.57 -12.86 -0.32
C ALA A 304 -25.58 -14.37 0.00
N ASP A 305 -24.61 -14.87 0.78
CA ASP A 305 -24.56 -16.23 1.35
C ASP A 305 -23.88 -16.20 2.74
N GLY A 306 -24.31 -17.09 3.64
CA GLY A 306 -24.00 -17.03 5.08
C GLY A 306 -22.51 -17.19 5.47
N LEU A 307 -22.24 -17.01 6.76
CA LEU A 307 -20.95 -17.26 7.44
C LEU A 307 -20.55 -18.75 7.31
N LEU A 308 -19.31 -19.06 6.91
CA LEU A 308 -18.77 -20.42 6.96
C LEU A 308 -17.71 -20.53 8.05
N VAL A 309 -17.94 -21.44 9.01
CA VAL A 309 -17.00 -21.76 10.08
C VAL A 309 -16.63 -23.23 10.00
N HIS A 310 -15.36 -23.51 9.68
CA HIS A 310 -14.76 -24.85 9.82
C HIS A 310 -13.58 -24.74 10.79
N THR A 311 -13.86 -25.07 12.05
CA THR A 311 -12.89 -25.19 13.14
C THR A 311 -12.21 -26.55 13.12
#